data_AF-A0A7S1UXD8-F1
#
_entry.id   AF-A0A7S1UXD8-F1
#
_cell.length_a   1.000
_cell.length_b   1.000
_cell.length_c   1.000
_cell.angle_alpha   90.00
_cell.angle_beta   90.00
_cell.angle_gamma   90.00
#
_symmetry.space_group_name_H-M   'P 1'
#
loop_
_entity.id
_entity.type
_entity.pdbx_description
1 polymer ?
#
loop_
_entity_poly.entity_id
_entity_poly.type
_entity_poly.pdbx_seq_one_letter_code
_entity_poly.pdbx_strand_id
1 'polypeptide(L)'
;WGSWAGVGAPPPKMPKKLPKRLRAPEKKLEKRKRRDEKRPKLILNEKRQKKTANKFQIAQIPYPYTSREEYERSMTGGLGKEWNVTKSHKNLTRPEIMTRMGKMIQPISKKAKAPRPAAKF
;
A
#
# COMPACT_ATOMS: atom_id res chain seq x y z
N TRP A 1 -54.90 -12.11 -8.52
CA TRP A 1 -54.43 -13.37 -7.89
C TRP A 1 -53.13 -13.04 -7.15
N GLY A 2 -53.05 -13.23 -5.83
CA GLY A 2 -51.84 -12.92 -5.05
C GLY A 2 -52.01 -12.18 -3.71
N SER A 3 -53.22 -11.78 -3.33
CA SER A 3 -53.51 -11.21 -2.01
C SER A 3 -54.99 -11.41 -1.69
N TRP A 4 -55.35 -12.55 -1.11
CA TRP A 4 -56.71 -12.83 -0.61
C TRP A 4 -56.80 -12.61 0.92
N ALA A 5 -55.69 -12.32 1.58
CA ALA A 5 -55.69 -12.02 3.01
C ALA A 5 -56.05 -10.54 3.18
N GLY A 6 -57.22 -10.26 3.76
CA GLY A 6 -57.78 -8.92 3.88
C GLY A 6 -56.92 -7.91 4.67
N VAL A 7 -57.46 -6.71 4.84
CA VAL A 7 -56.81 -5.56 5.49
C VAL A 7 -56.31 -5.94 6.89
N GLY A 8 -54.99 -6.10 7.04
CA GLY A 8 -54.34 -6.51 8.30
C GLY A 8 -53.31 -7.64 8.17
N ALA A 9 -53.21 -8.30 7.00
CA ALA A 9 -52.20 -9.31 6.78
C ALA A 9 -50.78 -8.71 6.63
N PRO A 10 -49.73 -9.33 7.22
CA PRO A 10 -48.36 -8.85 7.10
C PRO A 10 -47.91 -8.91 5.63
N PRO A 11 -47.12 -7.93 5.15
CA PRO A 11 -46.72 -7.87 3.75
C PRO A 11 -45.93 -9.13 3.35
N PRO A 12 -46.11 -9.65 2.12
CA PRO A 12 -45.43 -10.85 1.66
C PRO A 12 -43.91 -10.65 1.73
N LYS A 13 -43.23 -11.56 2.46
CA LYS A 13 -41.77 -11.55 2.60
C LYS A 13 -41.14 -11.79 1.22
N MET A 14 -40.23 -10.90 0.81
CA MET A 14 -39.53 -11.07 -0.46
C MET A 14 -38.77 -12.41 -0.50
N PRO A 15 -38.81 -13.16 -1.61
CA PRO A 15 -38.17 -14.47 -1.69
C PRO A 15 -36.65 -14.35 -1.54
N LYS A 16 -36.09 -15.06 -0.54
CA LYS A 16 -34.68 -15.02 -0.12
C LYS A 16 -33.67 -15.50 -1.19
N LYS A 17 -34.12 -15.93 -2.37
CA LYS A 17 -33.28 -16.53 -3.41
C LYS A 17 -33.64 -16.01 -4.81
N LEU A 18 -33.54 -14.70 -5.04
CA LEU A 18 -33.58 -14.17 -6.41
C LEU A 18 -32.35 -14.65 -7.21
N PRO A 19 -32.49 -15.04 -8.49
CA PRO A 19 -31.35 -15.33 -9.36
C PRO A 19 -30.49 -14.06 -9.52
N LYS A 20 -29.16 -14.22 -9.61
CA LYS A 20 -28.19 -13.10 -9.60
C LYS A 20 -28.51 -11.96 -10.58
N ARG A 21 -29.18 -12.25 -11.70
CA ARG A 21 -29.59 -11.27 -12.72
C ARG A 21 -30.73 -10.34 -12.31
N LEU A 22 -31.56 -10.76 -11.35
CA LEU A 22 -32.68 -9.97 -10.82
C LEU A 22 -32.33 -9.32 -9.47
N ARG A 23 -31.13 -9.59 -8.93
CA ARG A 23 -30.64 -8.90 -7.73
C ARG A 23 -30.29 -7.47 -8.11
N ALA A 24 -30.67 -6.51 -7.27
CA ALA A 24 -30.18 -5.14 -7.41
C ALA A 24 -28.64 -5.18 -7.46
N PRO A 25 -27.99 -4.40 -8.34
CA PRO A 25 -26.54 -4.33 -8.38
C PRO A 25 -26.05 -4.03 -6.97
N GLU A 26 -25.13 -4.85 -6.46
CA GLU A 26 -24.48 -4.60 -5.17
C GLU A 26 -24.01 -3.14 -5.19
N LYS A 27 -24.52 -2.34 -4.25
CA LYS A 27 -24.25 -0.90 -4.19
C LYS A 27 -22.73 -0.75 -4.29
N LYS A 28 -22.24 -0.19 -5.41
CA LYS A 28 -20.83 0.15 -5.58
C LYS A 28 -20.40 0.79 -4.28
N LEU A 29 -19.44 0.16 -3.60
CA LEU A 29 -18.91 0.60 -2.32
C LEU A 29 -18.79 2.13 -2.39
N GLU A 30 -19.58 2.85 -1.59
CA GLU A 30 -19.61 4.31 -1.69
C GLU A 30 -18.16 4.79 -1.54
N LYS A 31 -17.66 5.46 -2.58
CA LYS A 31 -16.32 6.02 -2.54
C LYS A 31 -16.26 6.89 -1.29
N ARG A 32 -15.27 6.65 -0.43
CA ARG A 32 -15.08 7.46 0.78
C ARG A 32 -15.14 8.94 0.40
N LYS A 33 -16.13 9.63 0.96
CA LYS A 33 -16.32 11.07 0.77
C LYS A 33 -15.06 11.80 1.24
N ARG A 34 -14.54 12.72 0.43
CA ARG A 34 -13.33 13.49 0.76
C ARG A 34 -13.64 14.42 1.94
N ARG A 35 -12.62 14.72 2.73
CA ARG A 35 -12.74 15.65 3.87
C ARG A 35 -13.17 17.05 3.44
N ASP A 36 -12.87 17.42 2.19
CA ASP A 36 -13.04 18.79 1.69
C ASP A 36 -14.30 19.02 0.85
N GLU A 37 -15.16 18.00 0.67
CA GLU A 37 -16.40 18.12 -0.12
C GLU A 37 -17.33 19.23 0.36
N LYS A 38 -17.28 19.57 1.66
CA LYS A 38 -18.12 20.61 2.28
C LYS A 38 -17.53 22.01 2.20
N ARG A 39 -16.36 22.22 1.57
CA ARG A 39 -15.69 23.53 1.50
C ARG A 39 -16.16 24.30 0.26
N PRO A 40 -16.88 25.42 0.39
CA PRO A 40 -17.50 26.12 -0.75
C PRO A 40 -16.50 26.83 -1.67
N LYS A 41 -15.28 27.14 -1.19
CA LYS A 41 -14.26 27.88 -1.96
C LYS A 41 -13.30 26.98 -2.75
N LEU A 42 -13.39 25.65 -2.59
CA LEU A 42 -12.40 24.71 -3.11
C LEU A 42 -12.98 23.91 -4.28
N ILE A 43 -12.49 24.18 -5.50
CA ILE A 43 -12.85 23.41 -6.69
C ILE A 43 -11.64 22.58 -7.11
N LEU A 44 -11.76 21.26 -7.06
CA LEU A 44 -10.70 20.31 -7.41
C LEU A 44 -11.12 19.43 -8.58
N ASN A 45 -10.23 19.25 -9.54
CA ASN A 45 -10.44 18.33 -10.66
C ASN A 45 -10.12 16.89 -10.22
N GLU A 46 -11.09 15.98 -10.30
CA GLU A 46 -10.96 14.57 -9.89
C GLU A 46 -10.49 13.64 -11.02
N LYS A 47 -10.24 14.17 -12.21
CA LYS A 47 -9.80 13.37 -13.36
C LYS A 47 -8.38 12.85 -13.13
N ARG A 48 -8.19 11.52 -13.24
CA ARG A 48 -6.86 10.89 -13.19
C ARG A 48 -6.01 11.31 -14.39
N GLN A 49 -4.80 11.79 -14.11
CA GLN A 49 -3.80 12.12 -15.13
C GLN A 49 -3.15 10.84 -15.69
N LYS A 50 -3.64 10.36 -16.84
CA LYS A 50 -3.24 9.05 -17.43
C LYS A 50 -1.75 8.96 -17.74
N LYS A 51 -1.15 10.03 -18.28
CA LYS A 51 0.26 10.05 -18.71
C LYS A 51 1.22 9.79 -17.54
N THR A 52 1.04 10.53 -16.44
CA THR A 52 1.89 10.40 -15.25
C THR A 52 1.58 9.11 -14.49
N ALA A 53 0.29 8.80 -14.33
CA ALA A 53 -0.14 7.68 -13.52
C ALA A 53 0.20 6.31 -14.13
N ASN A 54 0.36 6.20 -15.45
CA ASN A 54 0.72 4.92 -16.07
C ASN A 54 2.25 4.72 -16.17
N LYS A 55 3.03 5.80 -16.18
CA LYS A 55 4.49 5.73 -16.35
C LYS A 55 5.25 5.70 -15.03
N PHE A 56 4.79 6.45 -14.03
CA PHE A 56 5.56 6.70 -12.80
C PHE A 56 4.90 6.12 -11.55
N GLN A 57 3.64 5.68 -11.62
CA GLN A 57 3.01 4.98 -10.50
C GLN A 57 3.08 3.48 -10.74
N ILE A 58 3.23 2.74 -9.65
CA ILE A 58 3.32 1.29 -9.69
C ILE A 58 1.90 0.71 -9.78
N ALA A 59 1.73 -0.30 -10.62
CA ALA A 59 0.45 -0.97 -10.82
C ALA A 59 0.07 -1.88 -9.63
N GLN A 60 1.05 -2.53 -9.02
CA GLN A 60 0.87 -3.48 -7.92
C GLN A 60 1.94 -3.27 -6.83
N ILE A 61 1.61 -3.63 -5.60
CA ILE A 61 2.53 -3.50 -4.46
C ILE A 61 3.64 -4.56 -4.60
N PRO A 62 4.92 -4.20 -4.52
CA PRO A 62 6.00 -5.18 -4.57
C PRO A 62 6.11 -5.98 -3.27
N TYR A 63 6.48 -7.26 -3.38
CA TYR A 63 6.93 -8.06 -2.24
C TYR A 63 8.15 -7.37 -1.59
N PRO A 64 8.28 -7.27 -0.26
CA PRO A 64 7.58 -7.98 0.82
C PRO A 64 6.37 -7.23 1.43
N TYR A 65 5.96 -6.10 0.87
CA TYR A 65 4.95 -5.25 1.50
C TYR A 65 3.54 -5.80 1.34
N THR A 66 2.71 -5.59 2.36
CA THR A 66 1.31 -6.08 2.38
C THR A 66 0.31 -4.99 2.05
N SER A 67 0.62 -3.74 2.42
CA SER A 67 -0.24 -2.57 2.22
C SER A 67 0.45 -1.51 1.35
N ARG A 68 -0.36 -0.75 0.60
CA ARG A 68 0.13 0.40 -0.16
C ARG A 68 0.70 1.48 0.75
N GLU A 69 0.05 1.72 1.88
CA GLU A 69 0.47 2.74 2.84
C GLU A 69 1.84 2.40 3.44
N GLU A 70 2.09 1.10 3.68
CA GLU A 70 3.37 0.59 4.17
C GLU A 70 4.50 0.85 3.16
N TYR A 71 4.25 0.52 1.88
CA TYR A 71 5.19 0.75 0.79
C TYR A 71 5.50 2.23 0.57
N GLU A 72 4.47 3.08 0.54
CA GLU A 72 4.67 4.52 0.36
C GLU A 72 5.44 5.12 1.54
N ARG A 73 5.18 4.64 2.77
CA ARG A 73 5.94 5.05 3.96
C ARG A 73 7.39 4.58 3.92
N SER A 74 7.67 3.36 3.45
CA SER A 74 9.05 2.87 3.39
C SER A 74 9.91 3.61 2.34
N MET A 75 9.29 4.06 1.24
CA MET A 75 9.94 4.95 0.27
C MET A 75 9.94 6.44 0.66
N THR A 76 9.32 6.79 1.80
CA THR A 76 9.27 8.19 2.23
C THR A 76 10.65 8.64 2.72
N GLY A 77 11.36 9.40 1.89
CA GLY A 77 12.65 9.99 2.24
C GLY A 77 13.58 10.09 1.03
N GLY A 78 14.28 11.21 0.89
CA GLY A 78 15.32 11.33 -0.12
C GLY A 78 16.54 10.51 0.29
N LEU A 79 17.08 9.68 -0.60
CA LEU A 79 18.36 8.97 -0.39
C LEU A 79 19.58 9.84 -0.73
N GLY A 80 19.37 10.91 -1.51
CA GLY A 80 20.44 11.78 -2.02
C GLY A 80 21.20 12.53 -0.94
N LYS A 81 22.44 12.93 -1.28
CA LYS A 81 23.34 13.70 -0.40
C LYS A 81 22.84 15.13 -0.18
N GLU A 82 22.04 15.64 -1.11
CA GLU A 82 21.39 16.94 -1.05
C GLU A 82 20.25 17.00 -0.02
N TRP A 83 19.64 15.85 0.31
CA TRP A 83 18.54 15.77 1.28
C TRP A 83 18.99 15.38 2.69
N ASN A 84 20.22 14.87 2.84
CA ASN A 84 20.72 14.29 4.09
C ASN A 84 22.11 14.79 4.47
N VAL A 85 22.40 14.81 5.77
CA VAL A 85 23.77 15.01 6.27
C VAL A 85 24.68 13.88 5.78
N THR A 86 25.95 14.19 5.53
CA THR A 86 26.95 13.25 4.99
C THR A 86 27.05 11.93 5.77
N LYS A 87 26.97 11.97 7.11
CA LYS A 87 26.97 10.77 7.95
C LYS A 87 25.72 9.91 7.74
N SER A 88 24.55 10.52 7.70
CA SER A 88 23.28 9.82 7.47
C SER A 88 23.23 9.22 6.07
N HIS A 89 23.67 9.95 5.04
CA HIS A 89 23.77 9.43 3.68
C HIS A 89 24.68 8.20 3.62
N LYS A 90 25.89 8.28 4.19
CA LYS A 90 26.82 7.13 4.24
C LYS A 90 26.21 5.90 4.92
N ASN A 91 25.40 6.10 5.97
CA ASN A 91 24.73 5.01 6.66
C ASN A 91 23.58 4.42 5.83
N LEU A 92 22.79 5.27 5.15
CA LEU A 92 21.64 4.85 4.34
C LEU A 92 22.06 4.10 3.06
N THR A 93 23.16 4.50 2.43
CA THR A 93 23.65 3.89 1.20
C THR A 93 24.62 2.74 1.43
N ARG A 94 24.88 2.37 2.69
CA ARG A 94 25.80 1.27 3.02
C ARG A 94 25.13 -0.07 2.67
N PRO A 95 25.79 -0.94 1.87
CA PRO A 95 25.24 -2.25 1.57
C PRO A 95 25.25 -3.14 2.82
N GLU A 96 24.30 -4.07 2.88
CA GLU A 96 24.18 -5.04 3.98
C GLU A 96 25.43 -5.94 4.07
N ILE A 97 25.91 -6.40 2.91
CA ILE A 97 27.09 -7.26 2.81
C ILE A 97 28.27 -6.43 2.30
N MET A 98 29.33 -6.36 3.11
CA MET A 98 30.61 -5.76 2.74
C MET A 98 31.71 -6.81 2.81
N THR A 99 32.35 -7.10 1.68
CA THR A 99 33.52 -7.99 1.60
C THR A 99 34.79 -7.15 1.43
N ARG A 100 35.93 -7.67 1.90
CA ARG A 100 37.24 -7.04 1.66
C ARG A 100 37.90 -7.76 0.50
N MET A 101 38.38 -7.01 -0.48
CA MET A 101 39.17 -7.56 -1.57
C MET A 101 40.47 -8.18 -1.04
N GLY A 102 40.95 -9.23 -1.70
CA GLY A 102 42.23 -9.88 -1.37
C GLY A 102 42.22 -10.79 -0.14
N LYS A 103 41.06 -11.05 0.48
CA LYS A 103 40.95 -12.00 1.60
C LYS A 103 39.91 -13.09 1.31
N MET A 104 40.32 -14.35 1.49
CA MET A 104 39.41 -15.50 1.38
C MET A 104 38.30 -15.41 2.44
N ILE A 105 37.04 -15.61 2.03
CA ILE A 105 35.89 -15.70 2.91
C ILE A 105 35.87 -17.10 3.51
N GLN A 106 36.36 -17.22 4.75
CA GLN A 106 36.31 -18.48 5.48
C GLN A 106 34.87 -18.77 5.95
N PRO A 107 34.45 -20.06 5.96
CA PRO A 107 33.15 -20.44 6.48
C PRO A 107 33.01 -20.07 7.96
N ILE A 108 31.76 -19.91 8.40
CA ILE A 108 31.49 -19.57 9.79
C ILE A 108 31.85 -20.75 10.71
N SER A 109 32.76 -20.52 11.66
CA SER A 109 33.13 -21.50 12.70
C SER A 109 32.47 -21.14 14.02
N LYS A 110 32.00 -22.14 14.77
CA LYS A 110 31.35 -21.94 16.08
C LYS A 110 32.22 -21.16 17.09
N LYS A 111 33.55 -21.21 16.93
CA LYS A 111 34.53 -20.51 17.79
C LYS A 111 34.79 -19.05 17.38
N ALA A 112 34.31 -18.59 16.21
CA ALA A 112 34.63 -17.29 15.64
C ALA A 112 33.66 -16.15 16.04
N LYS A 113 32.80 -16.36 17.05
CA LYS A 113 31.83 -15.37 17.57
C LYS A 113 32.46 -14.22 18.36
N ALA A 114 33.78 -13.98 18.27
CA ALA A 114 34.35 -12.75 18.80
C ALA A 114 33.92 -11.59 17.89
N PRO A 115 33.37 -10.48 18.43
CA PRO A 115 33.05 -9.31 17.64
C PRO A 115 34.35 -8.83 16.97
N ARG A 116 34.41 -8.94 15.65
CA ARG A 116 35.52 -8.34 14.89
C ARG A 116 35.39 -6.82 15.07
N PRO A 117 36.49 -6.10 15.37
CA PRO A 117 36.43 -4.66 15.45
C PRO A 117 35.85 -4.11 14.15
N ALA A 118 34.96 -3.10 14.26
CA ALA A 118 34.35 -2.48 13.12
C ALA A 118 35.44 -2.08 12.11
N ALA A 119 35.25 -2.46 10.85
CA ALA A 119 36.17 -2.06 9.79
C ALA A 119 36.26 -0.54 9.77
N LYS A 120 37.44 0.01 10.10
CA LYS A 120 37.71 1.44 10.01
C LYS A 120 37.72 1.80 8.53
N PHE A 121 36.79 2.66 8.13
CA PHE A 121 36.71 3.30 6.82
C PHE A 121 36.86 4.81 7.02
#